data_AF-A0A9D8UY39-F1
#
_entry.id   AF-A0A9D8UY39-F1
#
_cell.length_a   1.000
_cell.length_b   1.000
_cell.length_c   1.000
_cell.angle_alpha   90.00
_cell.angle_beta   90.00
_cell.angle_gamma   90.00
#
_symmetry.space_group_name_H-M   'P 1'
#
loop_
_entity.id
_entity.type
_entity.pdbx_description
1 polymer ?
#
loop_
_entity_poly.entity_id
_entity_poly.type
_entity_poly.pdbx_seq_one_letter_code
_entity_poly.pdbx_strand_id
1 'polypeptide(L)'
;MLLNVLFLCTGNSARSLLAEAYLNVCGGDRFKAFSAGSFPTGTPNPYALRTLSAAGIEVKDLRSKSWDEYAGPDAPHMNIIITVCDNAAGEACPIWPGHPTSAHWPFPDPAAYQGADEDTMAHFADVFAHIRRRVDALVSLSDAELAGEGGMSAIRAIADLSPVTQ
;
A
#
# COMPACT_ATOMS: atom_id res chain seq x y z
N MET A 1 -2.16 -17.63 10.20
CA MET A 1 -1.16 -16.75 10.85
C MET A 1 -1.47 -15.33 10.42
N LEU A 2 -1.44 -14.35 11.31
CA LEU A 2 -1.65 -12.95 10.93
C LEU A 2 -0.35 -12.36 10.38
N LEU A 3 -0.41 -11.76 9.20
CA LEU A 3 0.72 -11.10 8.54
C LEU A 3 0.51 -9.58 8.52
N ASN A 4 1.43 -8.85 9.15
CA ASN A 4 1.44 -7.40 9.10
C ASN A 4 2.13 -6.93 7.82
N VAL A 5 1.46 -6.05 7.06
CA VAL A 5 1.93 -5.49 5.80
C VAL A 5 2.01 -3.97 5.92
N LEU A 6 3.18 -3.39 5.62
CA LEU A 6 3.39 -1.95 5.63
C LEU A 6 3.55 -1.40 4.20
N PHE A 7 2.60 -0.57 3.77
CA PHE A 7 2.66 0.16 2.51
C PHE A 7 3.36 1.51 2.68
N LEU A 8 4.44 1.74 1.94
CA LEU A 8 5.24 2.95 2.03
C LEU A 8 5.12 3.79 0.76
N CYS A 9 4.82 5.08 0.92
CA CYS A 9 5.02 6.07 -0.13
C CYS A 9 5.64 7.35 0.44
N THR A 10 6.01 8.32 -0.38
CA THR A 10 6.64 9.55 0.13
C THR A 10 5.70 10.33 1.07
N GLY A 11 4.49 10.67 0.61
CA GLY A 11 3.60 11.60 1.32
C GLY A 11 2.59 10.98 2.28
N ASN A 12 2.43 9.66 2.28
CA ASN A 12 1.34 8.93 2.95
C ASN A 12 -0.02 9.63 2.89
N SER A 13 -0.45 9.97 1.67
CA SER A 13 -1.67 10.75 1.44
C SER A 13 -2.65 10.08 0.49
N ALA A 14 -2.17 9.28 -0.47
CA ALA A 14 -3.01 8.65 -1.50
C ALA A 14 -2.73 7.14 -1.62
N ARG A 15 -1.78 6.75 -2.48
CA ARG A 15 -1.51 5.35 -2.86
C ARG A 15 -1.39 4.38 -1.68
N SER A 16 -0.59 4.72 -0.66
CA SER A 16 -0.38 3.81 0.48
C SER A 16 -1.61 3.70 1.40
N LEU A 17 -2.43 4.76 1.52
CA LEU A 17 -3.71 4.71 2.24
C LEU A 17 -4.76 3.90 1.48
N LEU A 18 -4.82 4.04 0.15
CA LEU A 18 -5.68 3.23 -0.72
C LEU A 18 -5.36 1.72 -0.54
N ALA A 19 -4.08 1.37 -0.52
CA ALA A 19 -3.62 0.00 -0.33
C ALA A 19 -3.88 -0.53 1.09
N GLU A 20 -3.59 0.26 2.14
CA GLU A 20 -3.88 -0.09 3.53
C GLU A 20 -5.36 -0.38 3.74
N ALA A 21 -6.22 0.54 3.30
CA ALA A 21 -7.66 0.42 3.51
C ALA A 21 -8.23 -0.80 2.80
N TYR A 22 -7.83 -1.03 1.54
CA TYR A 22 -8.34 -2.16 0.77
C TYR A 22 -7.86 -3.51 1.32
N LEU A 23 -6.57 -3.66 1.64
CA LEU A 23 -6.06 -4.91 2.21
C LEU A 23 -6.70 -5.22 3.57
N ASN A 24 -6.98 -4.22 4.39
CA ASN A 24 -7.70 -4.43 5.65
C ASN A 24 -9.17 -4.89 5.46
N VAL A 25 -9.77 -4.66 4.28
CA VAL A 25 -11.11 -5.17 3.95
C VAL A 25 -11.04 -6.58 3.36
N CYS A 26 -10.18 -6.82 2.36
CA CYS A 26 -10.15 -8.09 1.64
C CYS A 26 -9.22 -9.15 2.25
N GLY A 27 -8.31 -8.76 3.14
CA GLY A 27 -7.30 -9.64 3.73
C GLY A 27 -7.79 -10.55 4.86
N GLY A 28 -9.00 -10.30 5.38
CA GLY A 28 -9.60 -11.09 6.47
C GLY A 28 -8.69 -11.22 7.69
N ASP A 29 -8.70 -12.38 8.34
CA ASP A 29 -7.86 -12.67 9.51
C ASP A 29 -6.40 -13.02 9.16
N ARG A 30 -6.05 -13.02 7.86
CA ARG A 30 -4.70 -13.37 7.39
C ARG A 30 -3.78 -12.17 7.31
N PHE A 31 -4.32 -10.97 7.08
CA PHE A 31 -3.52 -9.77 6.88
C PHE A 31 -3.99 -8.62 7.75
N LYS A 32 -3.03 -7.88 8.30
CA LYS A 32 -3.26 -6.55 8.87
C LYS A 32 -2.40 -5.55 8.12
N ALA A 33 -3.04 -4.58 7.49
CA ALA A 33 -2.35 -3.57 6.72
C ALA A 33 -2.13 -2.30 7.53
N PHE A 34 -0.99 -1.67 7.27
CA PHE A 34 -0.59 -0.36 7.76
C PHE A 34 -0.04 0.43 6.56
N SER A 35 0.00 1.75 6.68
CA SER A 35 0.74 2.59 5.75
C SER A 35 1.54 3.66 6.45
N ALA A 36 2.57 4.16 5.80
CA ALA A 36 3.33 5.30 6.28
C ALA A 36 4.04 6.00 5.12
N GLY A 37 4.75 7.08 5.45
CA GLY A 37 5.63 7.72 4.49
C GLY A 37 6.87 8.32 5.10
N SER A 38 7.84 8.58 4.24
CA SER A 38 9.12 9.20 4.60
C SER A 38 9.01 10.69 4.84
N PHE A 39 8.12 11.35 4.10
CA PHE A 39 7.80 12.78 4.24
C PHE A 39 6.27 12.95 4.26
N PRO A 40 5.59 12.48 5.31
CA PRO A 40 4.14 12.52 5.38
C PRO A 40 3.61 13.94 5.25
N THR A 41 2.56 14.09 4.46
CA THR A 41 1.90 15.39 4.22
C THR A 41 1.10 15.88 5.43
N GLY A 42 0.86 15.01 6.41
CA GLY A 42 0.08 15.31 7.62
C GLY A 42 -1.43 15.17 7.45
N THR A 43 -1.94 15.08 6.22
CA THR A 43 -3.38 14.88 5.94
C THR A 43 -3.61 13.91 4.78
N PRO A 44 -4.61 13.00 4.86
CA PRO A 44 -5.02 12.19 3.72
C PRO A 44 -5.50 13.05 2.55
N ASN A 45 -5.21 12.62 1.32
CA ASN A 45 -5.71 13.27 0.12
C ASN A 45 -7.24 13.07 0.02
N PRO A 46 -8.04 14.14 -0.20
CA PRO A 46 -9.49 14.04 -0.24
C PRO A 46 -10.01 13.13 -1.37
N TYR A 47 -9.33 13.07 -2.51
CA TYR A 47 -9.72 12.18 -3.62
C TYR A 47 -9.46 10.71 -3.29
N ALA A 48 -8.42 10.40 -2.49
CA ALA A 48 -8.22 9.03 -1.99
C ALA A 48 -9.36 8.61 -1.07
N LEU A 49 -9.78 9.50 -0.16
CA LEU A 49 -10.91 9.24 0.75
C LEU A 49 -12.23 9.07 -0.02
N ARG A 50 -12.48 9.92 -1.02
CA ARG A 50 -13.66 9.81 -1.91
C ARG A 50 -13.65 8.50 -2.69
N THR A 51 -12.49 8.07 -3.19
CA THR A 51 -12.34 6.80 -3.93
C THR A 51 -12.65 5.59 -3.05
N LEU A 52 -12.15 5.57 -1.81
CA LEU A 52 -12.47 4.52 -0.85
C LEU A 52 -13.95 4.53 -0.47
N SER A 53 -14.51 5.72 -0.20
CA SER A 53 -15.92 5.88 0.15
C SER A 53 -16.84 5.40 -0.99
N ALA A 54 -16.51 5.71 -2.24
CA ALA A 54 -17.23 5.24 -3.42
C ALA A 54 -17.17 3.71 -3.59
N ALA A 55 -16.11 3.08 -3.10
CA ALA A 55 -15.95 1.63 -3.04
C ALA A 55 -16.59 0.99 -1.79
N GLY A 56 -17.24 1.78 -0.91
CA GLY A 56 -17.86 1.30 0.33
C GLY A 56 -16.85 0.96 1.44
N ILE A 57 -15.64 1.51 1.39
CA ILE A 57 -14.58 1.27 2.36
C ILE A 57 -14.54 2.40 3.38
N GLU A 58 -14.50 2.04 4.66
CA GLU A 58 -14.42 3.00 5.78
C GLU A 58 -13.09 3.77 5.77
N VAL A 59 -13.15 5.06 6.09
CA VAL A 59 -12.01 5.98 6.01
C VAL A 59 -11.69 6.71 7.32
N LYS A 60 -12.55 6.62 8.33
CA LYS A 60 -12.44 7.42 9.56
C LYS A 60 -11.10 7.32 10.30
N ASP A 61 -10.44 6.17 10.22
CA ASP A 61 -9.21 5.87 10.97
C ASP A 61 -7.93 6.09 10.13
N LEU A 62 -8.09 6.54 8.87
CA LEU A 62 -6.96 6.81 7.98
C LEU A 62 -6.29 8.12 8.33
N ARG A 63 -4.96 8.09 8.45
CA ARG A 63 -4.13 9.26 8.75
C ARG A 63 -2.80 9.20 8.03
N SER A 64 -2.26 10.38 7.70
CA SER A 64 -0.92 10.55 7.16
C SER A 64 0.11 10.59 8.30
N LYS A 65 1.12 9.73 8.26
CA LYS A 65 2.06 9.49 9.36
C LYS A 65 3.46 9.07 8.89
N SER A 66 4.46 9.34 9.73
CA SER A 66 5.85 8.97 9.45
C SER A 66 6.03 7.46 9.58
N TRP A 67 6.91 6.90 8.76
CA TRP A 67 7.34 5.52 8.85
C TRP A 67 8.13 5.21 10.14
N ASP A 68 8.57 6.24 10.87
CA ASP A 68 9.35 6.10 12.11
C ASP A 68 8.50 5.46 13.22
N GLU A 69 7.18 5.66 13.16
CA GLU A 69 6.22 5.01 14.06
C GLU A 69 6.26 3.49 13.97
N TYR A 70 6.76 2.94 12.86
CA TYR A 70 6.86 1.51 12.60
C TYR A 70 8.28 0.96 12.75
N ALA A 71 9.27 1.83 12.99
CA ALA A 71 10.67 1.44 13.15
C ALA A 71 11.09 1.32 14.64
N GLY A 72 10.22 1.75 15.57
CA GLY A 72 10.47 1.69 17.01
C GLY A 72 10.32 0.28 17.61
N PRO A 73 10.84 0.05 18.83
CA PRO A 73 10.78 -1.25 19.50
C PRO A 73 9.36 -1.70 19.88
N ASP A 74 8.45 -0.75 20.11
CA ASP A 74 7.05 -1.01 20.45
C ASP A 74 6.13 -1.08 19.22
N ALA A 75 6.71 -0.90 18.02
CA ALA A 75 5.95 -0.97 16.78
C ALA A 75 5.47 -2.41 16.51
N PRO A 76 4.33 -2.58 15.81
CA PRO A 76 3.94 -3.90 15.34
C PRO A 76 5.05 -4.50 14.47
N HIS A 77 5.35 -5.78 14.68
CA HIS A 77 6.33 -6.49 13.86
C HIS A 77 5.83 -6.60 12.42
N MET A 78 6.56 -6.03 11.46
CA MET A 78 6.19 -6.11 10.04
C MET A 78 6.70 -7.41 9.42
N ASN A 79 5.84 -8.09 8.67
CA ASN A 79 6.22 -9.29 7.90
C ASN A 79 6.58 -8.92 6.46
N ILE A 80 5.85 -7.96 5.88
CA ILE A 80 5.98 -7.55 4.48
C ILE A 80 6.02 -6.02 4.40
N ILE A 81 6.94 -5.49 3.61
CA ILE A 81 7.03 -4.07 3.28
C ILE A 81 6.89 -3.89 1.77
N ILE A 82 5.99 -2.99 1.38
CA ILE A 82 5.68 -2.72 -0.02
C ILE A 82 5.85 -1.22 -0.27
N THR A 83 6.85 -0.84 -1.06
CA THR A 83 6.98 0.55 -1.53
C THR A 83 6.12 0.76 -2.76
N VAL A 84 5.30 1.81 -2.77
CA VAL A 84 4.28 2.05 -3.82
C VAL A 84 4.57 3.28 -4.70
N CYS A 85 5.68 3.97 -4.45
CA CYS A 85 6.23 5.02 -5.32
C CYS A 85 7.74 4.85 -5.47
N ASP A 86 8.27 5.30 -6.60
CA ASP A 86 9.70 5.16 -6.93
C ASP A 86 10.60 5.88 -5.93
N ASN A 87 10.18 7.08 -5.47
CA ASN A 87 10.90 7.83 -4.46
C ASN A 87 11.06 7.05 -3.14
N ALA A 88 10.00 6.39 -2.65
CA ALA A 88 10.10 5.61 -1.42
C ALA A 88 10.98 4.36 -1.58
N ALA A 89 11.14 3.84 -2.80
CA ALA A 89 12.05 2.73 -3.08
C ALA A 89 13.52 3.18 -3.14
N GLY A 90 13.78 4.43 -3.56
CA GLY A 90 15.13 5.00 -3.69
C GLY A 90 15.66 5.69 -2.42
N GLU A 91 14.81 5.93 -1.43
CA GLU A 91 15.20 6.52 -0.15
C GLU A 91 15.89 5.49 0.76
N ALA A 92 16.80 5.98 1.61
CA ALA A 92 17.46 5.14 2.62
C ALA A 92 16.43 4.67 3.65
N CYS A 93 15.79 3.53 3.36
CA CYS A 93 14.82 2.92 4.27
C CYS A 93 15.46 2.65 5.63
N PRO A 94 14.74 2.88 6.74
CA PRO A 94 15.21 2.50 8.06
C PRO A 94 15.44 0.98 8.13
N ILE A 95 16.32 0.55 9.04
CA ILE A 95 16.50 -0.87 9.33
C ILE A 95 15.24 -1.36 10.03
N TRP A 96 14.46 -2.17 9.33
CA TRP A 96 13.23 -2.73 9.86
C TRP A 96 13.53 -3.90 10.81
N PRO A 97 13.00 -3.88 12.06
CA PRO A 97 13.11 -5.01 12.96
C PRO A 97 12.55 -6.29 12.30
N GLY A 98 13.25 -7.42 12.47
CA GLY A 98 12.79 -8.73 11.99
C GLY A 98 13.06 -9.04 10.52
N HIS A 99 13.72 -8.15 9.76
CA HIS A 99 14.08 -8.36 8.35
C HIS A 99 12.88 -8.77 7.47
N PRO A 100 11.83 -7.94 7.38
CA PRO A 100 10.66 -8.24 6.58
C PRO A 100 10.98 -8.47 5.10
N THR A 101 10.12 -9.23 4.45
CA THR A 101 10.15 -9.37 2.99
C THR A 101 9.80 -8.03 2.34
N SER A 102 10.63 -7.56 1.40
CA SER A 102 10.43 -6.29 0.71
C SER A 102 10.13 -6.47 -0.78
N ALA A 103 9.16 -5.69 -1.26
CA ALA A 103 8.80 -5.58 -2.67
C ALA A 103 8.49 -4.13 -3.05
N HIS A 104 8.58 -3.84 -4.35
CA HIS A 104 8.26 -2.53 -4.90
C HIS A 104 7.16 -2.67 -5.95
N TRP A 105 6.03 -2.03 -5.71
CA TRP A 105 4.84 -2.04 -6.57
C TRP A 105 4.57 -0.60 -7.05
N PRO A 106 5.24 -0.12 -8.11
CA PRO A 106 5.08 1.27 -8.53
C PRO A 106 3.69 1.53 -9.08
N PHE A 107 3.08 2.64 -8.66
CA PHE A 107 1.83 3.15 -9.24
C PHE A 107 2.02 4.61 -9.65
N PRO A 108 1.39 5.04 -10.76
CA PRO A 108 1.31 6.45 -11.14
C PRO A 108 0.83 7.31 -9.96
N ASP A 109 1.30 8.54 -9.86
CA ASP A 109 0.78 9.47 -8.86
C ASP A 109 -0.52 10.11 -9.36
N PRO A 110 -1.70 9.73 -8.83
CA PRO A 110 -2.95 10.32 -9.30
C PRO A 110 -3.07 11.79 -8.89
N ALA A 111 -2.31 12.25 -7.88
CA ALA A 111 -2.32 13.64 -7.44
C ALA A 111 -1.47 14.57 -8.32
N ALA A 112 -0.69 14.02 -9.28
CA ALA A 112 0.07 14.82 -10.23
C ALA A 112 -0.81 15.41 -11.35
N TYR A 113 -1.99 14.84 -11.59
CA TYR A 113 -2.95 15.39 -12.55
C TYR A 113 -3.56 16.70 -12.02
N GLN A 114 -3.56 17.73 -12.86
CA GLN A 114 -4.18 19.02 -12.59
C GLN A 114 -5.22 19.31 -13.66
N GLY A 115 -6.49 19.13 -13.33
CA GLY A 115 -7.59 19.33 -14.27
C GLY A 115 -8.95 19.28 -13.59
N ALA A 116 -9.98 18.84 -14.32
CA ALA A 116 -11.33 18.79 -13.79
C ALA A 116 -11.46 17.77 -12.63
N ASP A 117 -12.44 17.99 -11.75
CA ASP A 117 -12.71 17.08 -10.61
C ASP A 117 -13.02 15.65 -11.09
N GLU A 118 -13.81 15.52 -12.16
CA GLU A 118 -14.19 14.23 -12.75
C GLU A 118 -12.99 13.47 -13.31
N ASP A 119 -12.13 14.15 -14.05
CA ASP A 119 -10.89 13.56 -14.58
C ASP A 119 -9.93 13.17 -13.45
N THR A 120 -9.83 14.01 -12.41
CA THR A 120 -9.03 13.69 -11.22
C THR A 120 -9.57 12.44 -10.53
N MET A 121 -10.88 12.34 -10.33
CA MET A 121 -11.53 11.15 -9.78
C MET A 121 -11.31 9.91 -10.64
N ALA A 122 -11.34 10.02 -11.98
CA ALA A 122 -11.04 8.92 -12.88
C ALA A 122 -9.60 8.41 -12.72
N HIS A 123 -8.62 9.31 -12.63
CA HIS A 123 -7.23 8.93 -12.36
C HIS A 123 -7.05 8.21 -11.01
N PHE A 124 -7.74 8.67 -9.96
CA PHE A 124 -7.72 7.97 -8.67
C PHE A 124 -8.38 6.59 -8.75
N ALA A 125 -9.49 6.45 -9.49
CA ALA A 125 -10.16 5.17 -9.70
C ALA A 125 -9.28 4.17 -10.47
N ASP A 126 -8.57 4.63 -11.52
CA ASP A 126 -7.65 3.81 -12.30
C ASP A 126 -6.49 3.29 -11.45
N VAL A 127 -5.85 4.19 -10.68
CA VAL A 127 -4.78 3.80 -9.75
C VAL A 127 -5.32 2.84 -8.68
N PHE A 128 -6.53 3.07 -8.16
CA PHE A 128 -7.12 2.18 -7.19
C PHE A 128 -7.43 0.79 -7.77
N ALA A 129 -7.92 0.71 -9.00
CA ALA A 129 -8.12 -0.58 -9.69
C ALA A 129 -6.81 -1.37 -9.83
N HIS A 130 -5.70 -0.67 -10.12
CA HIS A 130 -4.38 -1.31 -10.18
C HIS A 130 -3.91 -1.79 -8.80
N ILE A 131 -4.11 -0.98 -7.75
CA ILE A 131 -3.81 -1.38 -6.36
C ILE A 131 -4.60 -2.62 -5.97
N ARG A 132 -5.91 -2.63 -6.24
CA ARG A 132 -6.79 -3.78 -5.93
C ARG A 132 -6.28 -5.06 -6.56
N ARG A 133 -5.93 -5.03 -7.85
CA ARG A 133 -5.41 -6.21 -8.56
C ARG A 133 -4.17 -6.80 -7.89
N ARG A 134 -3.22 -5.96 -7.48
CA ARG A 134 -2.00 -6.42 -6.82
C ARG A 134 -2.28 -6.94 -5.40
N VAL A 135 -3.16 -6.26 -4.66
CA VAL A 135 -3.58 -6.71 -3.32
C VAL A 135 -4.35 -8.03 -3.39
N ASP A 136 -5.27 -8.19 -4.34
CA ASP A 136 -6.02 -9.44 -4.55
C ASP A 136 -5.07 -10.60 -4.87
N ALA A 137 -4.04 -10.36 -5.68
CA ALA A 137 -3.00 -11.35 -5.97
C ALA A 137 -2.21 -11.74 -4.70
N LEU A 138 -1.87 -10.78 -3.84
CA LEU A 138 -1.20 -11.04 -2.56
C LEU A 138 -2.08 -11.90 -1.63
N VAL A 139 -3.36 -11.56 -1.51
CA VAL A 139 -4.30 -12.31 -0.68
C VAL A 139 -4.51 -13.73 -1.20
N SER A 140 -4.39 -13.93 -2.52
CA SER A 140 -4.53 -15.24 -3.16
C SER A 140 -3.33 -16.17 -2.96
N LEU A 141 -2.17 -15.65 -2.53
CA LEU A 141 -1.02 -16.50 -2.22
C LEU A 141 -1.35 -17.43 -1.03
N SER A 142 -0.93 -18.70 -1.15
CA SER A 142 -1.01 -19.68 -0.07
C SER A 142 0.02 -19.40 1.03
N ASP A 143 -0.21 -19.98 2.21
CA ASP A 143 0.73 -19.84 3.32
C ASP A 143 2.12 -20.43 2.99
N ALA A 144 2.19 -21.44 2.10
CA ALA A 144 3.44 -22.01 1.61
C ALA A 144 4.16 -21.08 0.62
N GLU A 145 3.42 -20.28 -0.17
CA GLU A 145 4.01 -19.26 -1.05
C GLU A 145 4.42 -18.02 -0.26
N LEU A 146 3.80 -17.74 0.88
CA LEU A 146 4.20 -16.65 1.77
C LEU A 146 5.37 -17.05 2.69
N ALA A 147 5.54 -18.35 2.95
CA ALA A 147 6.61 -18.91 3.76
C ALA A 147 7.82 -19.40 2.93
N GLY A 148 9.01 -19.33 3.50
CA GLY A 148 10.24 -19.85 2.90
C GLY A 148 10.95 -18.87 1.94
N GLU A 149 12.07 -19.32 1.37
CA GLU A 149 12.95 -18.49 0.53
C GLU A 149 12.27 -18.02 -0.78
N GLY A 150 11.23 -18.73 -1.25
CA GLY A 150 10.48 -18.41 -2.46
C GLY A 150 9.43 -17.31 -2.31
N GLY A 151 8.98 -17.00 -1.09
CA GLY A 151 7.88 -16.04 -0.90
C GLY A 151 8.22 -14.60 -1.24
N MET A 152 9.50 -14.24 -1.09
CA MET A 152 10.01 -12.98 -1.60
C MET A 152 9.89 -12.88 -3.13
N SER A 153 10.08 -13.98 -3.85
CA SER A 153 9.95 -13.99 -5.31
C SER A 153 8.49 -13.83 -5.73
N ALA A 154 7.56 -14.54 -5.08
CA ALA A 154 6.13 -14.45 -5.38
C ALA A 154 5.58 -13.03 -5.15
N ILE A 155 5.89 -12.41 -4.00
CA ILE A 155 5.42 -11.05 -3.68
C ILE A 155 6.04 -10.00 -4.64
N ARG A 156 7.29 -10.19 -5.06
CA ARG A 156 7.93 -9.31 -6.05
C ARG A 156 7.31 -9.45 -7.43
N ALA A 157 6.98 -10.66 -7.87
CA ALA A 157 6.36 -10.92 -9.17
C ALA A 157 4.99 -10.25 -9.34
N ILE A 158 4.27 -9.96 -8.24
CA ILE A 158 3.01 -9.19 -8.26
C ILE A 158 3.21 -7.78 -8.86
N ALA A 159 4.42 -7.21 -8.78
CA ALA A 159 4.73 -5.92 -9.38
C ALA A 159 4.47 -5.89 -10.91
N ASP A 160 4.68 -7.02 -11.59
CA ASP A 160 4.59 -7.13 -13.05
C ASP A 160 3.15 -7.26 -13.55
N LEU A 161 2.16 -7.36 -12.64
CA LEU A 161 0.76 -7.36 -13.04
C LEU A 161 0.39 -6.01 -13.66
N SER A 162 0.12 -6.04 -14.96
CA SER A 162 -0.38 -4.89 -15.71
C SER A 162 -1.74 -4.43 -15.15
N PRO A 163 -2.09 -3.13 -15.31
CA PRO A 163 -3.44 -2.65 -15.06
C PRO A 163 -4.46 -3.48 -15.86
N VAL A 164 -5.68 -3.60 -15.34
CA VAL A 164 -6.77 -4.13 -16.16
C VAL A 164 -7.06 -3.07 -17.22
N THR A 165 -6.65 -3.31 -18.46
CA THR A 165 -7.13 -2.51 -19.59
C THR A 165 -8.64 -2.69 -19.66
N GLN A 166 -9.39 -1.59 -19.53
CA GLN A 166 -10.84 -1.59 -19.82
C GLN A 166 -11.07 -1.91 -21.31
#